data_AF-A0A5P0JJ32-F1
#
_entry.id   AF-A0A5P0JJ32-F1
#
_cell.length_a   1.000
_cell.length_b   1.000
_cell.length_c   1.000
_cell.angle_alpha   90.00
_cell.angle_beta   90.00
_cell.angle_gamma   90.00
#
_symmetry.space_group_name_H-M   'P 1'
#
loop_
_entity.id
_entity.type
_entity.pdbx_description
1 polymer ?
#
loop_
_entity_poly.entity_id
_entity_poly.type
_entity_poly.pdbx_seq_one_letter_code
_entity_poly.pdbx_strand_id
1 'polypeptide(L)'
;MSGSVIHSQSAAMVPAVYSAGQSAQLPVAIDYPAALALRQMSMVHDELPKYLLAPEVSALLHYVPDLRRKMLLATLWNTGARINEALALTRGDFSLTPPYPFVQLATLKQRTEKAARTAGRM
;
A
#
# COMPACT_ATOMS: atom_id res chain seq x y z
N MET A 1 -24.68 23.87 -44.74
CA MET A 1 -25.57 24.24 -43.62
C MET A 1 -25.95 22.96 -42.89
N SER A 2 -25.71 22.92 -41.57
CA SER A 2 -26.27 22.00 -40.56
C SER A 2 -26.08 20.49 -40.75
N GLY A 3 -25.69 19.70 -39.75
CA GLY A 3 -25.51 19.98 -38.33
C GLY A 3 -25.09 18.69 -37.62
N SER A 4 -24.27 18.87 -36.59
CA SER A 4 -23.91 17.86 -35.59
C SER A 4 -25.14 17.38 -34.84
N VAL A 5 -25.26 16.06 -34.59
CA VAL A 5 -25.94 15.53 -33.40
C VAL A 5 -25.15 14.34 -32.85
N ILE A 6 -24.41 14.65 -31.80
CA ILE A 6 -23.84 13.78 -30.78
C ILE A 6 -24.95 13.23 -29.86
N HIS A 7 -25.01 11.91 -29.64
CA HIS A 7 -25.64 11.25 -28.49
C HIS A 7 -24.66 10.13 -28.07
N SER A 8 -23.80 10.27 -27.05
CA SER A 8 -24.01 10.41 -25.59
C SER A 8 -24.62 9.17 -24.91
N GLN A 9 -23.72 8.37 -24.30
CA GLN A 9 -23.82 7.59 -23.05
C GLN A 9 -24.96 6.57 -22.91
N SER A 10 -24.70 5.31 -22.52
CA SER A 10 -24.25 5.02 -21.14
C SER A 10 -23.58 3.65 -21.05
N ALA A 11 -22.29 3.61 -20.69
CA ALA A 11 -21.68 2.41 -20.14
C ALA A 11 -21.93 2.44 -18.63
N ALA A 12 -22.89 1.64 -18.17
CA ALA A 12 -23.16 1.45 -16.76
C ALA A 12 -21.87 1.06 -16.04
N MET A 13 -21.43 1.91 -15.10
CA MET A 13 -20.30 1.65 -14.22
C MET A 13 -20.71 0.57 -13.23
N VAL A 14 -20.53 -0.69 -13.63
CA VAL A 14 -20.62 -1.84 -12.73
C VAL A 14 -19.56 -1.68 -11.63
N PRO A 15 -19.89 -1.86 -10.35
CA PRO A 15 -18.91 -1.77 -9.27
C PRO A 15 -17.85 -2.85 -9.50
N ALA A 16 -16.59 -2.48 -9.27
CA ALA A 16 -15.45 -3.38 -9.38
C ALA A 16 -15.73 -4.65 -8.58
N VAL A 17 -16.02 -5.74 -9.28
CA VAL A 17 -16.09 -7.06 -8.70
C VAL A 17 -14.67 -7.36 -8.26
N TYR A 18 -14.41 -7.27 -6.95
CA TYR A 18 -13.22 -7.88 -6.36
C TYR A 18 -13.32 -9.36 -6.70
N SER A 19 -12.56 -9.79 -7.70
CA SER A 19 -12.49 -11.19 -8.12
C SER A 19 -11.82 -11.98 -7.00
N ALA A 20 -12.61 -12.35 -5.98
CA ALA A 20 -12.25 -13.33 -4.99
C ALA A 20 -12.28 -14.71 -5.66
N GLY A 21 -11.27 -15.02 -6.47
CA GLY A 21 -11.31 -16.26 -7.26
C GLY A 21 -10.08 -16.65 -8.06
N GLN A 22 -9.05 -15.81 -8.16
CA GLN A 22 -7.77 -16.25 -8.72
C GLN A 22 -6.71 -16.15 -7.63
N SER A 23 -6.28 -17.31 -7.12
CA SER A 23 -4.96 -17.43 -6.51
C SER A 23 -3.97 -17.01 -7.60
N ALA A 24 -3.57 -15.73 -7.58
CA ALA A 24 -2.52 -15.24 -8.45
C ALA A 24 -1.32 -16.17 -8.22
N GLN A 25 -0.97 -16.98 -9.21
CA GLN A 25 0.26 -17.73 -9.18
C GLN A 25 1.36 -16.69 -9.15
N LEU A 26 1.91 -16.46 -7.95
CA LEU A 26 3.04 -15.57 -7.79
C LEU A 26 4.15 -16.14 -8.68
N PRO A 27 4.83 -15.30 -9.49
CA PRO A 27 5.93 -15.75 -10.35
C PRO A 27 7.01 -16.54 -9.61
N VAL A 28 7.09 -16.36 -8.28
CA VAL A 28 7.93 -17.12 -7.36
C VAL A 28 7.08 -17.57 -6.17
N ALA A 29 7.07 -18.89 -5.91
CA ALA A 29 6.48 -19.44 -4.69
C ALA A 29 7.38 -19.13 -3.48
N ILE A 30 6.78 -18.69 -2.38
CA ILE A 30 7.51 -18.44 -1.13
C ILE A 30 7.71 -19.76 -0.39
N ASP A 31 8.97 -20.12 -0.10
CA ASP A 31 9.32 -21.26 0.75
C ASP A 31 9.08 -20.91 2.23
N TYR A 32 7.85 -21.16 2.69
CA TYR A 32 7.44 -20.88 4.06
C TYR A 32 8.18 -21.72 5.13
N PRO A 33 8.44 -23.03 4.94
CA PRO A 33 9.28 -23.80 5.84
C PRO A 33 10.66 -23.17 6.07
N ALA A 34 11.35 -22.76 4.99
CA ALA A 34 12.64 -22.09 5.12
C ALA A 34 12.52 -20.74 5.84
N ALA A 35 11.51 -19.94 5.52
CA ALA A 35 11.26 -18.66 6.18
C ALA A 35 10.99 -18.82 7.69
N LEU A 36 10.26 -19.86 8.10
CA LEU A 36 10.00 -20.17 9.50
C LEU A 36 11.30 -20.55 10.25
N ALA A 37 12.13 -21.38 9.63
CA ALA A 37 13.42 -21.78 10.20
C ALA A 37 14.35 -20.57 10.40
N LEU A 38 14.45 -19.68 9.40
CA LEU A 38 15.23 -18.45 9.49
C LEU A 38 14.75 -17.52 10.61
N ARG A 39 13.43 -17.41 10.80
CA ARG A 39 12.86 -16.64 11.91
C ARG A 39 13.18 -17.27 13.26
N GLN A 40 13.10 -18.59 13.39
CA GLN A 40 13.46 -19.29 14.62
C GLN A 40 14.94 -19.06 14.96
N MET A 41 15.82 -19.12 13.97
CA MET A 41 17.23 -18.79 14.13
C MET A 41 17.41 -17.33 14.55
N SER A 42 16.72 -16.38 13.92
CA SER A 42 16.84 -14.96 14.28
C SER A 42 16.34 -14.66 15.68
N MET A 43 15.34 -15.38 16.19
CA MET A 43 14.84 -15.22 17.56
C MET A 43 15.83 -15.63 18.65
N VAL A 44 16.83 -16.46 18.33
CA VAL A 44 17.91 -16.84 19.26
C VAL A 44 18.94 -15.71 19.42
N HIS A 45 19.01 -14.78 18.46
CA HIS A 45 19.94 -13.66 18.48
C HIS A 45 19.20 -12.36 18.81
N ASP A 46 19.41 -11.81 20.00
CA ASP A 46 18.75 -10.57 20.44
C ASP A 46 19.10 -9.34 19.59
N GLU A 47 20.23 -9.38 18.88
CA GLU A 47 20.68 -8.30 17.99
C GLU A 47 19.90 -8.26 16.66
N LEU A 48 19.24 -9.36 16.28
CA LEU A 48 18.51 -9.45 15.03
C LEU A 48 17.08 -8.93 15.18
N PRO A 49 16.55 -8.23 14.15
CA PRO A 49 15.21 -7.71 14.20
C PRO A 49 14.18 -8.84 14.22
N LYS A 50 13.16 -8.69 15.08
CA LYS A 50 11.99 -9.57 15.08
C LYS A 50 11.04 -9.12 13.97
N TYR A 51 10.67 -10.06 13.10
CA TYR A 51 9.80 -9.79 11.95
C TYR A 51 8.66 -10.81 11.85
N LEU A 52 7.60 -10.43 11.13
CA LEU A 52 6.43 -11.26 10.87
C LEU A 52 6.49 -11.82 9.45
N LEU A 53 5.97 -13.04 9.28
CA LEU A 53 5.79 -13.65 7.96
C LEU A 53 4.49 -13.15 7.30
N ALA A 54 4.42 -13.23 5.96
CA ALA A 54 3.23 -12.83 5.19
C ALA A 54 1.88 -13.38 5.73
N PRO A 55 1.74 -14.68 6.08
CA PRO A 55 0.49 -15.19 6.66
C PRO A 55 0.17 -14.58 8.02
N GLU A 56 1.19 -14.25 8.82
CA GLU A 56 1.01 -13.65 10.15
C GLU A 56 0.56 -12.19 10.02
N VAL A 57 1.09 -11.46 9.03
CA VAL A 57 0.62 -10.10 8.71
C VAL A 57 -0.82 -10.14 8.19
N SER A 58 -1.18 -11.13 7.37
CA SER A 58 -2.56 -11.31 6.92
C SER A 58 -3.52 -11.57 8.09
N ALA A 59 -3.14 -12.44 9.02
CA ALA A 59 -3.90 -12.69 10.25
C ALA A 59 -4.01 -11.42 11.11
N LEU A 60 -2.91 -10.68 11.29
CA LEU A 60 -2.92 -9.41 12.01
C LEU A 60 -3.92 -8.42 11.40
N LEU A 61 -3.91 -8.24 10.08
CA LEU A 61 -4.86 -7.35 9.39
C LEU A 61 -6.32 -7.82 9.50
N HIS A 62 -6.55 -9.13 9.58
CA HIS A 62 -7.88 -9.70 9.81
C HIS A 62 -8.42 -9.32 11.20
N TYR A 63 -7.59 -9.46 12.24
CA TYR A 63 -8.01 -9.24 13.63
C TYR A 63 -8.06 -7.77 14.07
N VAL A 64 -7.50 -6.83 13.31
CA VAL A 64 -7.58 -5.40 13.64
C VAL A 64 -8.99 -4.86 13.34
N PRO A 65 -9.77 -4.42 14.35
CA PRO A 65 -11.14 -3.96 14.14
C PRO A 65 -11.20 -2.51 13.65
N ASP A 66 -10.24 -1.68 14.04
CA ASP A 66 -10.21 -0.25 13.69
C ASP A 66 -9.68 -0.03 12.27
N LEU A 67 -10.50 0.62 11.43
CA LEU A 67 -10.18 0.86 10.03
C LEU A 67 -8.91 1.71 9.88
N ARG A 68 -8.71 2.72 10.74
CA ARG A 68 -7.55 3.62 10.64
C ARG A 68 -6.25 2.87 10.92
N ARG A 69 -6.20 2.04 11.96
CA ARG A 69 -5.06 1.15 12.26
C ARG A 69 -4.84 0.12 11.17
N LYS A 70 -5.92 -0.49 10.65
CA LYS A 70 -5.84 -1.45 9.54
C LYS A 70 -5.25 -0.81 8.30
N MET A 71 -5.68 0.40 7.94
CA MET A 71 -5.15 1.15 6.82
C MET A 71 -3.65 1.42 7.00
N LEU A 72 -3.23 1.92 8.17
CA LEU A 72 -1.81 2.17 8.45
C LEU A 72 -0.96 0.91 8.30
N LEU A 73 -1.38 -0.21 8.92
CA LEU A 73 -0.66 -1.48 8.81
C LEU A 73 -0.60 -2.01 7.38
N ALA A 74 -1.71 -1.91 6.63
CA ALA A 74 -1.75 -2.28 5.23
C ALA A 74 -0.82 -1.40 4.39
N THR A 75 -0.76 -0.08 4.63
CA THR A 75 0.17 0.81 3.94
C THR A 75 1.62 0.46 4.24
N LEU A 76 1.96 0.20 5.51
CA LEU A 76 3.30 -0.22 5.91
C LEU A 76 3.70 -1.52 5.22
N TRP A 77 2.82 -2.53 5.20
CA TRP A 77 3.08 -3.82 4.54
C TRP A 77 3.28 -3.68 3.03
N ASN A 78 2.43 -2.90 2.35
CA ASN A 78 2.49 -2.78 0.89
C ASN A 78 3.63 -1.88 0.39
N THR A 79 4.10 -0.93 1.19
CA THR A 79 5.09 0.08 0.74
C THR A 79 6.45 -0.03 1.42
N GLY A 80 6.55 -0.70 2.57
CA GLY A 80 7.78 -0.74 3.37
C GLY A 80 8.18 0.61 3.99
N ALA A 81 7.25 1.58 4.07
CA ALA A 81 7.53 2.90 4.60
C ALA A 81 8.00 2.87 6.07
N ARG A 82 8.90 3.78 6.47
CA ARG A 82 9.18 3.99 7.89
C ARG A 82 7.96 4.60 8.58
N ILE A 83 7.76 4.33 9.87
CA ILE A 83 6.56 4.80 10.60
C ILE A 83 6.35 6.31 10.48
N ASN A 84 7.42 7.11 10.59
CA ASN A 84 7.32 8.58 10.46
C ASN A 84 6.99 9.04 9.05
N GLU A 85 7.42 8.29 8.03
CA GLU A 85 7.08 8.56 6.63
C GLU A 85 5.62 8.20 6.37
N ALA A 86 5.14 7.07 6.90
CA ALA A 86 3.75 6.63 6.76
C ALA A 86 2.76 7.57 7.47
N LEU A 87 3.09 8.02 8.69
CA LEU A 87 2.25 8.97 9.45
C LEU A 87 2.20 10.36 8.81
N ALA A 88 3.18 10.68 7.98
CA ALA A 88 3.26 11.93 7.24
C ALA A 88 2.42 11.94 5.95
N LEU A 89 1.92 10.77 5.52
CA LEU A 89 1.16 10.64 4.28
C LEU A 89 -0.18 11.35 4.38
N THR A 90 -0.52 12.01 3.29
CA THR A 90 -1.80 12.66 3.04
C THR A 90 -2.50 11.98 1.87
N ARG A 91 -3.77 12.30 1.66
CA ARG A 91 -4.54 11.78 0.49
C ARG A 91 -3.83 12.05 -0.84
N GLY A 92 -3.13 13.18 -0.97
CA GLY A 92 -2.45 13.58 -2.21
C GLY A 92 -1.23 12.74 -2.56
N ASP A 93 -0.73 11.93 -1.62
CA ASP A 93 0.44 11.07 -1.82
C ASP A 93 0.06 9.68 -2.38
N PHE A 94 -1.24 9.39 -2.51
CA PHE A 94 -1.77 8.14 -3.05
C PHE A 94 -2.31 8.36 -4.47
N SER A 95 -1.76 7.63 -5.44
CA SER A 95 -2.38 7.44 -6.75
C SER A 95 -2.94 6.04 -6.82
N LEU A 96 -4.27 5.92 -6.73
CA LEU A 96 -4.96 4.62 -6.73
C LEU A 96 -5.58 4.29 -8.10
N THR A 97 -5.25 5.07 -9.13
CA THR A 97 -5.76 4.84 -10.48
C THR A 97 -5.08 3.62 -11.10
N PRO A 98 -5.85 2.69 -11.70
CA PRO A 98 -5.28 1.60 -12.50
C PRO A 98 -4.42 2.12 -13.67
N PRO A 99 -3.49 1.31 -14.23
CA PRO A 99 -3.21 -0.09 -13.89
C PRO A 99 -2.23 -0.28 -12.72
N TYR A 100 -1.47 0.76 -12.36
CA TYR A 100 -0.40 0.67 -11.38
C TYR A 100 -0.61 1.70 -10.26
N PRO A 101 -1.34 1.33 -9.20
CA PRO A 101 -1.45 2.20 -8.03
C PRO A 101 -0.10 2.35 -7.34
N PHE A 102 0.21 3.55 -6.84
CA PHE A 102 1.46 3.82 -6.13
C PHE A 102 1.27 4.84 -5.00
N VAL A 103 2.25 4.88 -4.09
CA VAL A 103 2.32 5.83 -2.98
C VAL A 103 3.64 6.56 -3.04
N GLN A 104 3.61 7.89 -2.94
CA GLN A 104 4.81 8.71 -2.93
C GLN A 104 5.31 8.91 -1.49
N LEU A 105 6.42 8.27 -1.15
CA LEU A 105 7.09 8.46 0.14
C LEU A 105 8.13 9.57 0.04
N ALA A 106 7.86 10.71 0.67
CA ALA A 106 8.83 11.80 0.75
C ALA A 106 9.68 11.66 2.02
N THR A 107 11.00 11.69 1.87
CA THR A 107 11.91 11.73 3.02
C THR A 107 11.74 13.03 3.80
N LEU A 108 12.15 13.04 5.07
CA LEU A 108 12.06 14.24 5.92
C LEU A 108 12.68 15.48 5.25
N LYS A 109 13.86 15.32 4.62
CA LYS A 109 14.54 16.39 3.89
C LYS A 109 13.69 16.94 2.73
N GLN A 110 13.15 16.05 1.90
CA GLN A 110 12.31 16.43 0.75
C GLN A 110 11.00 17.12 1.20
N ARG A 111 10.45 16.75 2.36
CA ARG A 111 9.27 17.41 2.93
C ARG A 111 9.58 18.83 3.38
N THR A 112 10.70 19.05 4.06
CA THR A 112 11.14 20.40 4.46
C THR A 112 11.33 21.31 3.25
N GLU A 113 11.95 20.78 2.18
CA GLU A 113 12.13 21.52 0.93
C GLU A 113 10.81 21.79 0.19
N LYS A 114 9.86 20.85 0.20
CA LYS A 114 8.52 21.05 -0.38
C LYS A 114 7.75 22.13 0.38
N ALA A 115 7.78 22.09 1.71
CA ALA A 115 7.14 23.10 2.56
C ALA A 115 7.75 24.49 2.34
N ALA A 116 9.08 24.60 2.28
CA ALA A 116 9.76 25.87 1.99
C ALA A 116 9.40 26.43 0.61
N ARG A 117 9.25 25.58 -0.41
CA ARG A 117 8.84 26.00 -1.77
C ARG A 117 7.39 26.46 -1.85
N THR A 118 6.48 25.86 -1.09
CA THR A 118 5.07 26.27 -1.06
C THR A 118 4.86 27.57 -0.28
N ALA A 119 5.69 27.86 0.74
CA ALA A 119 5.61 29.08 1.53
C ALA A 119 5.90 30.38 0.74
N GLY A 120 6.64 30.29 -0.38
CA GLY A 120 6.93 31.44 -1.25
C GLY A 120 5.91 31.69 -2.36
N ARG A 121 4.78 30.97 -2.38
CA ARG A 121 3.72 31.09 -3.41
C ARG A 121 2.40 31.69 -2.90
N MET A 122 2.41 32.29 -1.70
CA MET A 122 1.31 33.13 -1.22
C MET A 122 1.56 34.60 -1.51
#